data_AF-A0A2V5NN68-F1
#
_entry.id   AF-A0A2V5NN68-F1
#
_cell.length_a   1.000
_cell.length_b   1.000
_cell.length_c   1.000
_cell.angle_alpha   90.00
_cell.angle_beta   90.00
_cell.angle_gamma   90.00
#
_symmetry.space_group_name_H-M   'P 1'
#
loop_
_entity.id
_entity.type
_entity.pdbx_description
1 polymer ?
#
loop_
_entity_poly.entity_id
_entity_poly.type
_entity_poly.pdbx_seq_one_letter_code
_entity_poly.pdbx_strand_id
1 'polypeptide(L)'
;MAESIFGAKDNGALVQLPRDAKITIELEENPTTGYRWMISSIDEAFLVPEGDAFLTGDPMSPGAGGLRRFFFRAKAPGCTALSLINKRAWQRDDQAVGSFKLAIQIVK
;
A
#
# COMPACT_ATOMS: atom_id res chain seq x y z
N MET A 1 -3.69 -20.22 0.83
CA MET A 1 -3.51 -18.83 1.29
C MET A 1 -3.85 -17.94 0.11
N ALA A 2 -4.84 -17.06 0.24
CA ALA A 2 -5.17 -16.12 -0.83
C ALA A 2 -4.15 -14.98 -0.78
N GLU A 3 -3.44 -14.75 -1.87
CA GLU A 3 -2.57 -13.58 -2.03
C GLU A 3 -3.22 -12.68 -3.08
N SER A 4 -3.37 -11.40 -2.76
CA SER A 4 -3.99 -10.42 -3.65
C SER A 4 -3.09 -9.21 -3.76
N ILE A 5 -2.88 -8.80 -5.00
CA ILE A 5 -1.95 -7.73 -5.34
C ILE A 5 -2.79 -6.59 -5.93
N PHE A 6 -2.69 -5.42 -5.35
CA PHE A 6 -3.41 -4.22 -5.78
C PHE A 6 -2.41 -3.13 -6.15
N GLY A 7 -2.66 -2.45 -7.25
CA GLY A 7 -1.83 -1.35 -7.72
C GLY A 7 -2.53 -0.01 -7.65
N ALA A 8 -1.88 1.06 -8.12
CA ALA A 8 -2.47 2.40 -8.19
C ALA A 8 -3.81 2.45 -8.96
N LYS A 9 -4.04 1.51 -9.88
CA LYS A 9 -5.30 1.35 -10.64
C LYS A 9 -6.50 0.93 -9.79
N ASP A 10 -6.24 0.30 -8.63
CA ASP A 10 -7.25 -0.21 -7.70
C ASP A 10 -7.58 0.84 -6.61
N ASN A 11 -7.14 2.07 -6.79
CA ASN A 11 -7.37 3.16 -5.84
C ASN A 11 -8.88 3.47 -5.72
N GLY A 12 -9.39 3.40 -4.50
CA GLY A 12 -10.80 3.56 -4.16
C GLY A 12 -11.65 2.31 -4.37
N ALA A 13 -11.04 1.18 -4.76
CA ALA A 13 -11.76 -0.07 -4.93
C ALA A 13 -12.18 -0.69 -3.59
N LEU A 14 -13.25 -1.48 -3.64
CA LEU A 14 -13.68 -2.35 -2.55
C LEU A 14 -13.40 -3.80 -2.94
N VAL A 15 -12.67 -4.51 -2.07
CA VAL A 15 -12.21 -5.87 -2.33
C VAL A 15 -12.66 -6.80 -1.21
N GLN A 16 -13.05 -8.01 -1.56
CA GLN A 16 -13.47 -9.04 -0.61
C GLN A 16 -12.39 -10.10 -0.51
N LEU A 17 -11.89 -10.34 0.69
CA LEU A 17 -10.78 -11.25 0.95
C LEU A 17 -11.10 -12.17 2.13
N PRO A 18 -10.68 -13.44 2.11
CA PRO A 18 -10.86 -14.31 3.25
C PRO A 18 -9.94 -13.90 4.42
N ARG A 19 -10.27 -14.35 5.63
CA ARG A 19 -9.36 -14.27 6.77
C ARG A 19 -8.00 -14.91 6.42
N ASP A 20 -6.92 -14.35 6.98
CA ASP A 20 -5.54 -14.76 6.73
C ASP A 20 -5.08 -14.59 5.27
N ALA A 21 -5.83 -13.85 4.45
CA ALA A 21 -5.36 -13.39 3.15
C ALA A 21 -4.17 -12.45 3.30
N LYS A 22 -3.24 -12.55 2.35
CA LYS A 22 -2.12 -11.64 2.17
C LYS A 22 -2.48 -10.58 1.14
N ILE A 23 -2.32 -9.33 1.51
CA ILE A 23 -2.57 -8.17 0.67
C ILE A 23 -1.22 -7.54 0.37
N THR A 24 -0.89 -7.42 -0.91
CA THR A 24 0.28 -6.68 -1.37
C THR A 24 -0.20 -5.44 -2.12
N ILE A 25 0.21 -4.27 -1.66
CA ILE A 25 -0.07 -3.01 -2.37
C ILE A 25 1.20 -2.59 -3.11
N GLU A 26 1.15 -2.53 -4.43
CA GLU A 26 2.26 -2.11 -5.29
C GLU A 26 2.02 -0.71 -5.86
N LEU A 27 2.84 0.25 -5.45
CA LEU A 27 2.73 1.62 -5.91
C LEU A 27 4.05 2.04 -6.54
N GLU A 28 3.96 2.67 -7.71
CA GLU A 28 5.12 3.26 -8.37
C GLU A 28 5.70 4.37 -7.48
N GLU A 29 6.99 4.27 -7.20
CA GLU A 29 7.73 5.19 -6.33
C GLU A 29 9.05 5.57 -7.00
N ASN A 30 9.26 6.87 -7.25
CA ASN A 30 10.54 7.36 -7.76
C ASN A 30 11.33 8.08 -6.67
N PRO A 31 12.31 7.42 -6.01
CA PRO A 31 13.02 7.99 -4.87
C PRO A 31 13.85 9.23 -5.22
N THR A 32 14.24 9.42 -6.49
CA THR A 32 15.00 10.60 -6.94
C THR A 32 14.22 11.91 -6.78
N THR A 33 12.89 11.82 -6.77
CA THR A 33 12.00 12.98 -6.59
C THR A 33 11.78 13.37 -5.13
N GLY A 34 12.25 12.53 -4.19
CA GLY A 34 12.03 12.67 -2.75
C GLY A 34 10.63 12.24 -2.28
N TYR A 35 9.72 11.89 -3.19
CA TYR A 35 8.39 11.40 -2.88
C TYR A 35 8.44 9.93 -2.48
N ARG A 36 7.78 9.59 -1.37
CA ARG A 36 7.67 8.22 -0.86
C ARG A 36 6.25 7.92 -0.43
N TRP A 37 5.81 6.71 -0.72
CA TRP A 37 4.56 6.18 -0.20
C TRP A 37 4.73 5.81 1.26
N MET A 38 3.73 6.15 2.08
CA MET A 38 3.68 5.83 3.50
C MET A 38 2.23 5.51 3.89
N ILE A 39 2.07 4.64 4.88
CA ILE A 39 0.76 4.33 5.45
C ILE A 39 0.29 5.57 6.22
N SER A 40 -0.86 6.12 5.83
CA SER A 40 -1.46 7.26 6.53
C SER A 40 -2.47 6.82 7.57
N SER A 41 -3.23 5.76 7.30
CA SER A 41 -4.21 5.21 8.23
C SER A 41 -4.48 3.74 7.92
N ILE A 42 -4.54 2.94 8.98
CA ILE A 42 -4.80 1.50 8.95
C ILE A 42 -5.50 1.12 10.25
N ASP A 43 -6.40 0.14 10.19
CA ASP A 43 -7.00 -0.47 11.37
C ASP A 43 -6.33 -1.81 11.69
N GLU A 44 -5.41 -1.78 12.66
CA GLU A 44 -4.63 -2.94 13.11
C GLU A 44 -5.45 -4.04 13.81
N ALA A 45 -6.72 -3.76 14.14
CA ALA A 45 -7.64 -4.79 14.60
C ALA A 45 -8.01 -5.77 13.47
N PHE A 46 -8.03 -5.29 12.22
CA PHE A 46 -8.44 -6.06 11.04
C PHE A 46 -7.28 -6.37 10.08
N LEU A 47 -6.33 -5.45 9.90
CA LEU A 47 -5.19 -5.56 8.98
C LEU A 47 -3.88 -5.39 9.71
N VAL A 48 -3.02 -6.41 9.67
CA VAL A 48 -1.68 -6.32 10.25
C VAL A 48 -0.69 -5.95 9.16
N PRO A 49 0.04 -4.82 9.28
CA PRO A 49 1.17 -4.55 8.40
C PRO A 49 2.30 -5.55 8.70
N GLU A 50 2.68 -6.35 7.71
CA GLU A 50 3.80 -7.31 7.82
C GLU A 50 5.13 -6.68 7.38
N GLY A 51 5.09 -5.49 6.79
CA GLY A 51 6.26 -4.70 6.39
C GLY A 51 6.10 -4.09 5.01
N ASP A 52 7.18 -3.53 4.48
CA ASP A 52 7.23 -3.02 3.13
C ASP A 52 8.59 -3.33 2.48
N ALA A 53 8.61 -3.39 1.15
CA ALA A 53 9.81 -3.56 0.35
C ALA A 53 9.82 -2.56 -0.79
N PHE A 54 10.97 -1.96 -1.04
CA PHE A 54 11.17 -1.11 -2.21
C PHE A 54 11.99 -1.88 -3.25
N LEU A 55 11.38 -2.13 -4.41
CA LEU A 55 12.03 -2.70 -5.57
C LEU A 55 12.51 -1.56 -6.45
N THR A 56 13.81 -1.26 -6.40
CA THR A 56 14.45 -0.43 -7.42
C THR A 56 14.26 -1.10 -8.78
N GLY A 57 13.96 -0.30 -9.82
CA GLY A 57 14.06 -0.76 -11.20
C GLY A 57 15.47 -1.26 -11.52
N ASP A 58 15.67 -1.69 -12.77
CA ASP A 58 16.93 -2.28 -13.23
C ASP A 58 18.15 -1.48 -12.73
N PRO A 59 19.07 -2.09 -11.97
CA PRO A 59 20.17 -1.39 -11.31
C PRO A 59 21.14 -0.73 -12.32
N MET A 60 21.02 -1.07 -13.60
CA MET A 60 21.81 -0.51 -14.69
C MET A 60 21.26 0.82 -15.24
N SER A 61 20.06 1.25 -14.81
CA SER A 61 19.42 2.52 -15.23
C SER A 61 19.30 3.52 -14.07
N PRO A 62 20.33 4.38 -13.84
CA PRO A 62 20.23 5.44 -12.85
C PRO A 62 19.07 6.39 -13.18
N GLY A 63 18.14 6.56 -12.24
CA GLY A 63 16.93 7.35 -12.40
C GLY A 63 15.67 6.56 -12.77
N ALA A 64 15.78 5.24 -12.98
CA ALA A 64 14.60 4.38 -13.09
C ALA A 64 13.79 4.47 -11.78
N GLY A 65 12.51 4.83 -11.90
CA GLY A 65 11.56 4.66 -10.81
C GLY A 65 11.52 3.20 -10.35
N GLY A 66 11.05 2.98 -9.13
CA GLY A 66 10.86 1.66 -8.55
C GLY A 66 9.40 1.38 -8.22
N LEU A 67 9.17 0.22 -7.61
CA LEU A 67 7.89 -0.21 -7.07
C LEU A 67 8.01 -0.36 -5.56
N ARG A 68 7.19 0.38 -4.81
CA ARG A 68 7.02 0.20 -3.37
C ARG A 68 5.92 -0.83 -3.12
N ARG A 69 6.27 -1.91 -2.44
CA ARG A 69 5.35 -2.98 -2.03
C ARG A 69 5.07 -2.87 -0.55
N PHE A 70 3.82 -2.78 -0.16
CA PHE A 70 3.39 -2.90 1.24
C PHE A 70 2.71 -4.24 1.45
N PHE A 71 3.12 -4.96 2.48
CA PHE A 71 2.57 -6.27 2.83
C PHE A 71 1.65 -6.13 4.03
N PHE A 72 0.43 -6.64 3.89
CA PHE A 72 -0.55 -6.69 4.96
C PHE A 72 -1.19 -8.07 5.04
N ARG A 73 -1.68 -8.41 6.23
CA ARG A 73 -2.39 -9.64 6.50
C ARG A 73 -3.76 -9.37 7.11
N ALA A 74 -4.79 -9.97 6.54
CA ALA A 74 -6.14 -9.93 7.08
C ALA A 74 -6.23 -10.77 8.37
N LYS A 75 -6.41 -10.10 9.51
CA LYS A 75 -6.40 -10.73 10.85
C LYS A 75 -7.78 -11.20 11.30
N ALA A 76 -8.79 -10.35 11.12
CA ALA A 76 -10.14 -10.56 11.65
C ALA A 76 -11.20 -10.26 10.58
N PRO A 77 -12.32 -11.01 10.54
CA PRO A 77 -13.42 -10.72 9.63
C PRO A 77 -14.10 -9.39 9.98
N GLY A 78 -14.48 -8.62 8.96
CA GLY A 78 -15.04 -7.28 9.12
C GLY A 78 -14.74 -6.38 7.93
N CYS A 79 -15.16 -5.12 8.00
CA CYS A 79 -14.83 -4.12 6.98
C CYS A 79 -13.79 -3.16 7.54
N THR A 80 -12.74 -2.92 6.77
CA THR A 80 -11.67 -1.99 7.12
C THR A 80 -11.24 -1.20 5.88
N ALA A 81 -10.56 -0.08 6.10
CA ALA A 81 -10.04 0.76 5.04
C ALA A 81 -8.56 1.01 5.27
N LEU A 82 -7.77 0.82 4.21
CA LEU A 82 -6.36 1.15 4.18
C LEU A 82 -6.18 2.47 3.44
N SER A 83 -5.44 3.39 4.01
CA SER A 83 -5.03 4.65 3.36
C SER A 83 -3.51 4.77 3.33
N LEU A 84 -2.97 5.06 2.16
CA LEU A 84 -1.58 5.44 1.95
C LEU A 84 -1.52 6.81 1.29
N ILE A 85 -0.44 7.54 1.55
CA ILE A 85 -0.17 8.84 0.96
C ILE A 85 1.23 8.88 0.38
N ASN A 86 1.38 9.61 -0.72
CA ASN A 86 2.66 9.87 -1.36
C ASN A 86 3.10 11.29 -1.05
N LYS A 87 4.13 11.43 -0.22
CA LYS A 87 4.66 12.72 0.20
C LYS A 87 6.16 12.65 0.45
N ARG A 88 6.81 13.80 0.47
CA ARG A 88 8.18 13.92 1.00
C ARG A 88 8.16 13.82 2.53
N ALA A 89 9.26 13.35 3.11
CA ALA A 89 9.39 13.19 4.56
C ALA A 89 9.11 14.49 5.35
N TRP A 90 9.43 15.65 4.77
CA TRP A 90 9.19 16.97 5.36
C TRP A 90 7.84 17.61 5.00
N GLN A 91 7.04 16.98 4.13
CA GLN A 91 5.71 17.48 3.78
C GLN A 91 4.67 17.04 4.82
N ARG A 92 3.69 17.91 5.05
CA ARG A 92 2.48 17.55 5.81
C ARG A 92 1.58 16.64 4.98
N ASP A 93 0.67 15.93 5.63
CA ASP A 93 -0.21 14.96 4.97
C ASP A 93 -1.17 15.64 3.99
N ASP A 94 -1.60 16.88 4.27
CA ASP A 94 -2.41 17.71 3.36
C ASP A 94 -1.67 18.15 2.09
N GLN A 95 -0.33 18.06 2.10
CA GLN A 95 0.54 18.37 0.96
C GLN A 95 0.96 17.11 0.18
N ALA A 96 0.35 15.95 0.47
CA ALA A 96 0.61 14.73 -0.28
C ALA A 96 0.18 14.89 -1.74
N VAL A 97 1.05 14.48 -2.65
CA VAL A 97 0.80 14.55 -4.11
C VAL A 97 0.04 13.34 -4.62
N GLY A 98 -0.09 12.29 -3.81
CA GLY A 98 -0.85 11.10 -4.13
C GLY A 98 -1.52 10.54 -2.89
N SER A 99 -2.70 9.94 -3.07
CA SER A 99 -3.40 9.20 -2.04
C SER A 99 -3.94 7.91 -2.62
N PHE A 100 -3.70 6.80 -1.94
CA PHE A 100 -4.23 5.50 -2.27
C PHE A 100 -5.15 5.05 -1.15
N LYS A 101 -6.37 4.64 -1.48
CA LYS A 101 -7.34 4.10 -0.53
C LYS A 101 -7.83 2.76 -1.02
N LEU A 102 -7.95 1.79 -0.12
CA LEU A 102 -8.52 0.48 -0.44
C LEU A 102 -9.48 0.06 0.66
N ALA A 103 -10.73 -0.19 0.30
CA ALA A 103 -11.71 -0.75 1.21
C ALA A 103 -11.61 -2.28 1.15
N ILE A 104 -11.38 -2.91 2.30
CA ILE A 104 -11.14 -4.35 2.40
C ILE A 104 -12.23 -4.94 3.28
N GLN A 105 -13.00 -5.85 2.70
CA GLN A 105 -14.02 -6.62 3.39
C GLN A 105 -13.49 -8.03 3.63
N ILE A 106 -13.16 -8.32 4.88
CA ILE A 106 -12.62 -9.59 5.32
C ILE A 106 -13.79 -10.53 5.63
N VAL A 107 -13.97 -11.55 4.79
CA VAL A 107 -14.99 -12.59 4.96
C VAL A 107 -14.44 -13.77 5.76
N LYS A 108 -15.35 -14.52 6.40
CA LYS A 108 -15.00 -15.71 7.20
C LYS A 108 -14.48 -16.85 6.35
#